data_AF-A0A1B2J5R4-F1
#
_entry.id   AF-A0A1B2J5R4-F1
#
_cell.length_a   1.000
_cell.length_b   1.000
_cell.length_c   1.000
_cell.angle_alpha   90.00
_cell.angle_beta   90.00
_cell.angle_gamma   90.00
#
_symmetry.space_group_name_H-M   'P 1'
#
loop_
_entity.id
_entity.type
_entity.pdbx_description
1 polymer ?
#
loop_
_entity_poly.entity_id
_entity_poly.type
_entity_poly.pdbx_seq_one_letter_code
_entity_poly.pdbx_strand_id
1 'polypeptide(L)'
;MPEPTKQTEYEKLKKELHQKVLKKKQMDDELTAIEEDIFNMETAYLTNNSSYGNIIKGFENFTKSSHSNNNPAARKRYQFTDNDRIFSLSSSTYVRHLKKLNEENGADRVNFDAECMDDEEGDEEEDEKSSNGQKKKKRDD
;
A
#
# COMPACT_ATOMS: atom_id res chain seq x y z
N MET A 1 22.19 20.54 35.04
CA MET A 1 21.56 20.33 33.72
C MET A 1 20.06 20.36 33.94
N PRO A 2 19.27 21.18 33.22
CA PRO A 2 17.82 21.13 33.32
C PRO A 2 17.31 19.82 32.69
N GLU A 3 16.51 19.07 33.45
CA GLU A 3 15.77 17.89 32.98
C GLU A 3 14.74 18.31 31.91
N PRO A 4 14.55 17.56 30.82
CA PRO A 4 13.48 17.82 29.88
C PRO A 4 12.13 17.70 30.59
N THR A 5 11.25 18.67 30.37
CA THR A 5 9.89 18.59 30.89
C THR A 5 9.08 17.62 30.02
N LYS A 6 8.08 16.93 30.58
CA LYS A 6 7.20 16.04 29.81
C LYS A 6 6.64 16.70 28.54
N GLN A 7 6.44 18.01 28.58
CA GLN A 7 5.96 18.80 27.46
C GLN A 7 6.99 18.94 26.32
N THR A 8 8.29 19.08 26.61
CA THR A 8 9.32 19.13 25.55
C THR A 8 9.51 17.77 24.88
N GLU A 9 9.36 16.68 25.63
CA GLU A 9 9.39 15.33 25.07
C GLU A 9 8.19 15.07 24.15
N TYR A 10 6.99 15.49 24.56
CA TYR A 10 5.78 15.39 23.74
C TYR A 10 5.92 16.15 22.40
N GLU A 11 6.38 17.41 22.44
CA GLU A 11 6.59 18.20 21.21
C GLU A 11 7.64 17.59 20.30
N LYS A 12 8.71 17.01 20.87
CA LYS A 12 9.72 16.27 20.10
C LYS A 12 9.11 15.04 19.42
N LEU A 13 8.33 14.24 20.15
CA LEU A 13 7.71 13.03 19.63
C LEU A 13 6.68 13.35 18.54
N LYS A 14 5.88 14.40 18.73
CA LYS A 14 4.93 14.92 17.74
C LYS A 14 5.63 15.32 16.43
N LYS A 15 6.75 16.05 16.53
CA LYS A 15 7.55 16.42 15.35
C LYS A 15 8.15 15.21 14.65
N GLU A 16 8.68 14.25 15.41
CA GLU A 16 9.23 13.01 14.86
C GLU A 16 8.17 12.18 14.15
N LEU A 17 6.97 12.06 14.74
CA LEU A 17 5.83 11.38 14.11
C LEU A 17 5.45 12.04 12.79
N HIS A 18 5.31 13.38 12.78
CA HIS A 18 4.99 14.11 11.57
C HIS A 18 6.03 13.88 10.45
N GLN A 19 7.31 13.91 10.81
CA GLN A 19 8.39 13.62 9.86
C GLN A 19 8.32 12.18 9.33
N LYS A 20 8.03 11.19 10.19
CA LYS A 20 7.88 9.79 9.78
C LYS A 20 6.69 9.60 8.84
N VAL A 21 5.56 10.25 9.10
CA VAL A 21 4.38 10.21 8.22
C VAL A 21 4.70 10.80 6.86
N LEU A 22 5.36 11.97 6.81
CA LEU A 22 5.76 12.59 5.54
C LEU A 22 6.72 11.69 4.76
N LYS A 23 7.72 11.11 5.45
CA LYS A 23 8.68 10.20 4.84
C LYS A 23 8.01 8.94 4.32
N LYS A 24 7.06 8.38 5.06
CA LYS A 24 6.26 7.24 4.60
C LYS A 24 5.56 7.58 3.28
N LYS A 25 4.86 8.72 3.23
CA LYS A 25 4.18 9.17 2.02
C LYS A 25 5.14 9.30 0.82
N GLN A 26 6.32 9.89 1.02
CA GLN A 26 7.33 9.99 -0.02
C GLN A 26 7.80 8.62 -0.54
N MET A 27 8.04 7.66 0.36
CA MET A 27 8.41 6.30 -0.02
C MET A 27 7.28 5.58 -0.76
N ASP A 28 6.02 5.80 -0.37
CA ASP A 28 4.85 5.23 -1.05
C ASP A 28 4.71 5.79 -2.48
N ASP A 29 4.95 7.10 -2.66
CA ASP A 29 4.96 7.77 -3.97
C ASP A 29 6.11 7.24 -4.86
N GLU A 30 7.33 7.12 -4.31
CA GLU A 30 8.49 6.57 -5.01
C GLU A 30 8.30 5.10 -5.41
N LEU A 31 7.71 4.29 -4.51
CA LEU A 31 7.38 2.90 -4.80
C LEU A 31 6.43 2.80 -5.99
N THR A 32 5.38 3.62 -6.01
CA THR A 32 4.40 3.65 -7.10
C THR A 32 5.07 3.99 -8.43
N ALA A 33 5.96 4.99 -8.46
CA ALA A 33 6.70 5.37 -9.66
C ALA A 33 7.58 4.21 -10.20
N ILE A 34 8.29 3.51 -9.31
CA ILE A 34 9.11 2.37 -9.70
C ILE A 34 8.26 1.21 -10.23
N GLU A 35 7.10 0.96 -9.63
CA GLU A 35 6.18 -0.09 -10.10
C GLU A 35 5.64 0.20 -11.51
N GLU A 36 5.29 1.46 -11.79
CA GLU A 36 4.91 1.91 -13.13
C GLU A 36 6.03 1.73 -14.14
N ASP A 37 7.26 2.10 -13.77
CA ASP A 37 8.44 1.93 -14.63
C ASP A 37 8.70 0.46 -14.95
N ILE A 38 8.63 -0.42 -13.95
CA ILE A 38 8.76 -1.88 -14.14
C ILE A 38 7.70 -2.37 -15.12
N PHE A 39 6.43 -1.99 -14.93
CA PHE A 39 5.34 -2.43 -15.81
C PHE A 39 5.53 -1.97 -17.26
N ASN A 40 6.01 -0.74 -17.46
CA ASN A 40 6.30 -0.19 -18.78
C ASN A 40 7.45 -0.93 -19.45
N MET A 41 8.54 -1.18 -18.71
CA MET A 41 9.70 -1.93 -19.21
C MET A 41 9.34 -3.37 -19.55
N GLU A 42 8.55 -4.04 -18.72
CA GLU A 42 8.03 -5.38 -19.01
C GLU A 42 7.21 -5.39 -20.30
N THR A 43 6.30 -4.43 -20.45
CA THR A 43 5.48 -4.31 -21.67
C THR A 43 6.38 -4.18 -22.90
N ALA A 44 7.35 -3.27 -22.87
CA ALA A 44 8.29 -3.07 -23.97
C ALA A 44 9.15 -4.33 -24.26
N TYR A 45 9.61 -5.04 -23.23
CA TYR A 45 10.42 -6.24 -23.39
C TYR A 45 9.61 -7.40 -24.00
N LEU A 46 8.38 -7.61 -23.52
CA LEU A 46 7.55 -8.75 -23.92
C LEU A 46 6.92 -8.55 -25.30
N THR A 47 6.64 -7.31 -25.71
CA THR A 47 6.20 -7.01 -27.08
C THR A 47 7.31 -7.21 -28.11
N ASN A 48 8.55 -6.82 -27.79
CA ASN A 48 9.65 -6.79 -28.76
C ASN A 48 10.35 -8.15 -28.94
N ASN A 49 10.40 -8.99 -27.89
CA ASN A 49 11.23 -10.20 -27.88
C ASN A 49 10.48 -11.51 -28.21
N SER A 50 9.20 -11.45 -28.62
CA SER A 50 8.35 -12.63 -28.83
C SER A 50 8.93 -13.67 -29.83
N SER A 51 9.82 -13.27 -30.75
CA SER A 51 10.34 -14.15 -31.81
C SER A 51 11.59 -14.97 -31.42
N TYR A 52 12.48 -14.41 -30.58
CA TYR A 52 13.80 -15.01 -30.28
C TYR A 52 13.81 -15.81 -28.96
N GLY A 53 12.76 -15.66 -28.16
CA GLY A 53 12.69 -16.17 -26.79
C GLY A 53 12.78 -15.04 -25.78
N ASN A 54 12.33 -15.30 -24.55
CA ASN A 54 12.30 -14.33 -23.47
C ASN A 54 12.64 -15.01 -22.13
N ILE A 55 12.94 -14.23 -21.10
CA ILE A 55 13.32 -14.77 -19.78
C ILE A 55 12.24 -15.63 -19.10
N ILE A 56 10.96 -15.44 -19.47
CA ILE A 56 9.83 -16.14 -18.83
C ILE A 56 9.61 -17.54 -19.46
N LYS A 57 9.71 -17.64 -20.79
CA LYS A 57 9.44 -18.89 -21.54
C LYS A 57 10.72 -19.59 -22.03
N GLY A 58 11.87 -18.92 -21.92
CA GLY A 58 13.17 -19.44 -22.34
C GLY A 58 13.59 -19.03 -23.75
N PHE A 59 14.83 -19.40 -24.10
CA PHE A 59 15.51 -19.05 -25.35
C PHE A 59 15.69 -20.25 -26.29
N GLU A 60 14.82 -21.26 -26.21
CA GLU A 60 14.94 -22.49 -27.01
C GLU A 60 14.93 -22.23 -28.53
N ASN A 61 14.35 -21.10 -28.96
CA ASN A 61 14.35 -20.67 -30.36
C ASN A 61 15.74 -20.21 -30.85
N PHE A 62 16.67 -19.85 -29.96
CA PHE A 62 18.01 -19.41 -30.31
C PHE A 62 18.86 -20.56 -30.87
N THR A 63 18.76 -21.76 -30.30
CA THR A 63 19.57 -22.92 -30.68
C THR A 63 18.96 -23.71 -31.86
N LYS A 64 17.62 -23.81 -31.93
CA LYS A 64 16.91 -24.53 -33.00
C LYS A 64 16.98 -23.83 -34.34
N SER A 65 17.10 -22.50 -34.36
CA SER A 65 17.28 -21.71 -35.59
C SER A 65 18.57 -22.04 -36.34
N SER A 66 19.56 -22.64 -35.67
CA SER A 66 20.85 -23.02 -36.29
C SER A 66 20.85 -24.43 -36.90
N HIS A 67 19.90 -25.31 -36.56
CA HIS A 67 19.98 -26.75 -36.91
C HIS A 67 18.71 -27.36 -37.51
N SER A 68 17.58 -26.65 -37.55
CA SER A 68 16.33 -27.19 -38.10
C SER A 68 15.73 -26.24 -39.13
N ASN A 69 15.49 -26.80 -40.32
CA ASN A 69 14.91 -26.20 -41.52
C ASN A 69 14.00 -24.99 -41.27
N ASN A 70 14.27 -23.95 -42.05
CA ASN A 70 13.56 -22.68 -42.23
C ASN A 70 12.04 -22.79 -42.45
N ASN A 71 11.28 -23.27 -41.45
CA ASN A 71 9.83 -23.24 -41.49
C ASN A 71 9.33 -22.09 -40.60
N PRO A 72 9.01 -20.90 -41.15
CA PRO A 72 8.53 -19.76 -40.38
C PRO A 72 7.20 -20.05 -39.66
N ALA A 73 6.47 -21.10 -40.03
CA ALA A 73 5.26 -21.55 -39.36
C ALA A 73 5.52 -22.30 -38.03
N ALA A 74 6.74 -22.79 -37.78
CA ALA A 74 7.11 -23.50 -36.56
C ALA A 74 7.64 -22.58 -35.44
N ARG A 75 7.95 -21.31 -35.76
CA ARG A 75 8.25 -20.28 -34.75
C ARG A 75 6.94 -19.88 -34.06
N LYS A 76 6.56 -20.63 -33.02
CA LYS A 76 5.49 -20.21 -32.10
C LYS A 76 5.83 -18.83 -31.58
N ARG A 77 5.12 -17.80 -32.07
CA ARG A 77 5.12 -16.48 -31.44
C ARG A 77 4.48 -16.65 -30.07
N TYR A 78 5.24 -16.36 -29.03
CA TYR A 78 4.71 -16.44 -27.68
C TYR A 78 3.69 -15.32 -27.51
N GLN A 79 2.45 -15.70 -27.25
CA GLN A 79 1.42 -14.76 -26.84
C GLN A 79 1.69 -14.37 -25.41
N PHE A 80 1.77 -13.06 -25.21
CA PHE A 80 1.98 -12.47 -23.91
C PHE A 80 0.64 -12.39 -23.16
N THR A 81 0.64 -12.83 -21.91
CA THR A 81 -0.51 -12.73 -20.99
C THR A 81 -0.10 -11.92 -19.76
N ASP A 82 -1.06 -11.33 -19.04
CA ASP A 82 -0.73 -10.58 -17.83
C ASP A 82 -0.10 -11.44 -16.73
N ASN A 83 -0.33 -12.77 -16.76
CA ASN A 83 0.34 -13.73 -15.88
C ASN A 83 1.84 -13.86 -16.16
N ASP A 84 2.32 -13.40 -17.32
CA ASP A 84 3.74 -13.43 -17.68
C ASP A 84 4.51 -12.20 -17.14
N ARG A 85 3.83 -11.24 -16.50
CA ARG A 85 4.41 -10.03 -15.87
C ARG A 85 5.07 -10.33 -14.51
N ILE A 86 6.05 -11.23 -14.52
CA ILE A 86 6.61 -11.79 -13.28
C ILE A 86 7.27 -10.74 -12.37
N PHE A 87 7.78 -9.62 -12.90
CA PHE A 87 8.39 -8.56 -12.11
C PHE A 87 7.32 -7.70 -11.46
N SER A 88 6.28 -7.29 -12.19
CA SER A 88 5.14 -6.59 -11.57
C SER A 88 4.41 -7.49 -10.55
N LEU A 89 4.21 -8.77 -10.87
CA LEU A 89 3.60 -9.74 -9.96
C LEU A 89 4.44 -10.05 -8.72
N SER A 90 5.72 -9.67 -8.69
CA SER A 90 6.57 -9.80 -7.50
C SER A 90 6.28 -8.74 -6.43
N SER A 91 5.59 -7.64 -6.78
CA SER A 91 5.15 -6.65 -5.81
C SER A 91 3.78 -7.00 -5.22
N SER A 92 3.72 -7.11 -3.89
CA SER A 92 2.46 -7.31 -3.18
C SER A 92 1.50 -6.11 -3.31
N THR A 93 2.04 -4.89 -3.48
CA THR A 93 1.26 -3.67 -3.67
C THR A 93 0.58 -3.69 -5.03
N TYR A 94 1.34 -4.03 -6.08
CA TYR A 94 0.80 -4.23 -7.44
C TYR A 94 -0.28 -5.33 -7.47
N VAL A 95 -0.03 -6.48 -6.85
CA VAL A 95 -1.02 -7.59 -6.80
C VAL A 95 -2.29 -7.16 -6.08
N ARG A 96 -2.19 -6.39 -5.00
CA ARG A 96 -3.35 -5.85 -4.29
C ARG A 96 -4.15 -4.88 -5.17
N HIS A 97 -3.47 -4.00 -5.90
CA HIS A 97 -4.09 -3.09 -6.85
C HIS A 97 -4.84 -3.85 -7.97
N LEU A 98 -4.21 -4.88 -8.54
CA LEU A 98 -4.81 -5.73 -9.56
C LEU A 98 -6.07 -6.46 -9.06
N LYS A 99 -6.03 -6.99 -7.82
CA LYS A 99 -7.21 -7.63 -7.20
C LYS A 99 -8.36 -6.65 -7.04
N LYS A 100 -8.08 -5.44 -6.56
CA LYS A 100 -9.10 -4.38 -6.40
C LYS A 100 -9.75 -4.04 -7.75
N LEU A 101 -8.96 -3.87 -8.81
CA LEU A 101 -9.51 -3.63 -10.15
C LEU A 101 -10.37 -4.79 -10.66
N ASN A 102 -10.00 -6.02 -10.33
CA ASN A 102 -10.76 -7.20 -10.74
C ASN A 102 -12.07 -7.36 -9.95
N GLU A 103 -12.07 -6.99 -8.66
CA GLU A 103 -13.26 -6.93 -7.80
C GLU A 103 -14.22 -5.80 -8.23
N GLU A 104 -13.71 -4.65 -8.67
CA GLU A 104 -14.55 -3.56 -9.19
C GLU A 104 -15.24 -3.90 -10.52
N ASN A 105 -14.68 -4.81 -11.31
CA ASN A 105 -15.26 -5.29 -12.58
C ASN A 105 -16.25 -6.46 -12.41
N GLY A 106 -16.31 -7.09 -11.24
CA GLY A 106 -17.25 -8.15 -10.90
C GLY A 106 -18.19 -7.68 -9.79
N ALA A 107 -19.35 -7.15 -10.18
CA ALA A 107 -20.36 -6.65 -9.24
C ALA A 107 -20.77 -7.69 -8.18
N ASP A 108 -20.14 -7.62 -7.00
CA ASP A 108 -20.77 -7.96 -5.73
C ASP A 108 -20.22 -7.02 -4.66
N ARG A 109 -20.89 -5.88 -4.49
CA ARG A 109 -20.58 -4.89 -3.45
C ARG A 109 -21.01 -5.45 -2.11
N VAL A 110 -20.14 -6.22 -1.45
CA VAL A 110 -20.16 -6.26 0.01
C VAL A 110 -19.43 -5.02 0.51
N ASN A 111 -20.21 -4.11 1.10
CA ASN A 111 -19.73 -2.88 1.72
C ASN A 111 -18.56 -3.19 2.69
N PHE A 112 -17.34 -2.82 2.30
CA PHE A 112 -16.17 -2.73 3.19
C PHE A 112 -15.90 -1.27 3.58
N ASP A 113 -16.94 -0.43 3.55
CA ASP A 113 -16.93 0.92 4.13
C ASP A 113 -17.82 0.90 5.38
N ALA A 114 -17.28 0.37 6.48
CA ALA A 114 -17.89 0.50 7.81
C ALA A 114 -16.94 0.28 9.01
N GLU A 115 -15.61 0.14 8.85
CA GLU A 115 -14.75 -0.20 10.01
C GLU A 115 -13.44 0.60 10.02
N CYS A 116 -13.52 1.89 10.36
CA CYS A 116 -12.44 2.63 11.03
C CYS A 116 -12.88 3.92 11.77
N MET A 117 -14.15 4.02 12.18
CA MET A 117 -14.59 5.02 13.15
C MET A 117 -15.11 4.31 14.39
N ASP A 118 -14.22 3.99 15.32
CA ASP A 118 -14.58 3.87 16.74
C ASP A 118 -14.00 5.11 17.43
N ASP A 119 -14.79 6.19 17.36
CA ASP A 119 -14.76 7.28 18.31
C ASP A 119 -15.47 6.78 19.59
N GLU A 120 -14.71 6.28 20.56
CA GLU A 120 -15.17 6.26 21.96
C GLU A 120 -14.44 7.39 22.73
N GLU A 121 -15.03 8.58 22.66
CA GLU A 121 -14.91 9.58 23.71
C GLU A 121 -15.62 9.07 24.97
N GLY A 122 -14.84 8.72 25.99
CA GLY A 122 -15.31 8.41 27.33
C GLY A 122 -14.49 9.21 28.34
N ASP A 123 -14.85 10.48 28.47
CA ASP A 123 -14.36 11.40 29.49
C ASP A 123 -15.06 11.06 30.82
N GLU A 124 -14.35 10.40 31.74
CA GLU A 124 -14.77 10.29 33.14
C GLU A 124 -13.64 10.80 34.05
N GLU A 125 -13.64 12.12 34.26
CA GLU A 125 -12.93 12.76 35.37
C GLU A 125 -13.69 12.52 36.68
N GLU A 126 -13.16 11.64 37.55
CA GLU A 126 -13.56 11.59 38.96
C GLU A 126 -12.70 12.55 39.80
N ASP A 127 -13.17 13.79 39.93
CA ASP A 127 -12.67 14.72 40.95
C ASP A 127 -13.56 14.66 42.21
N GLU A 128 -13.24 13.73 43.11
CA GLU A 128 -13.70 13.80 44.50
C GLU A 128 -12.87 14.85 45.26
N LYS A 129 -13.47 16.01 45.60
CA LYS A 129 -13.18 16.76 46.83
C LYS A 129 -14.22 17.84 47.16
N SER A 130 -14.97 17.56 48.23
CA SER A 130 -15.30 18.46 49.35
C SER A 130 -15.77 19.90 49.09
N SER A 131 -17.02 20.24 49.47
CA SER A 131 -17.27 21.35 50.43
C SER A 131 -18.75 21.56 50.83
N ASN A 132 -18.96 21.50 52.15
CA ASN A 132 -19.82 22.31 53.03
C ASN A 132 -21.32 22.55 52.75
N GLY A 133 -22.13 21.85 53.55
CA GLY A 133 -23.53 22.18 53.83
C GLY A 133 -23.72 23.47 54.65
N GLN A 134 -24.50 24.37 54.04
CA GLN A 134 -25.54 25.26 54.58
C GLN A 134 -25.52 25.64 56.08
N LYS A 135 -25.16 26.91 56.35
CA LYS A 135 -25.57 27.65 57.55
C LYS A 135 -27.06 28.03 57.47
N LYS A 136 -27.90 27.48 58.35
CA LYS A 136 -29.28 27.95 58.58
C LYS A 136 -29.27 29.18 59.51
N LYS A 137 -29.64 30.34 58.98
CA LYS A 137 -30.01 31.55 59.75
C LYS A 137 -31.46 31.40 60.19
N LYS A 138 -31.70 31.23 61.51
CA LYS A 138 -33.03 31.42 62.11
C LYS A 138 -33.37 32.91 62.06
N ARG A 139 -34.59 33.21 61.64
CA ARG A 139 -35.24 34.53 61.79
C ARG A 139 -36.20 34.44 62.98
N ASP A 140 -36.21 35.52 63.75
CA ASP A 140 -37.04 35.75 64.92
C ASP A 140 -38.53 35.86 64.57
N ASP A 141 -39.38 35.25 65.39
CA ASP A 141 -40.71 35.72 65.83
C ASP A 141 -41.13 34.90 67.07
#